data_AF-A0A1F6M5Z7-F1
#
_entry.id   AF-A0A1F6M5Z7-F1
#
_cell.length_a   1.000
_cell.length_b   1.000
_cell.length_c   1.000
_cell.angle_alpha   90.00
_cell.angle_beta   90.00
_cell.angle_gamma   90.00
#
_symmetry.space_group_name_H-M   'P 1'
#
loop_
_entity.id
_entity.type
_entity.pdbx_description
1 polymer ?
#
loop_
_entity_poly.entity_id
_entity_poly.type
_entity_poly.pdbx_seq_one_letter_code
_entity_poly.pdbx_strand_id
1 'polypeptide(L)' 'MVAQTMERTRCEIWTRVMGYHRPVSHFNTGKKAEHFSRKHFTECAADNSHFCEQYAEIN' A
#
# COMPACT_ATOMS: atom_id res chain seq x y z
N MET A 1 8.57 34.91 -23.36
CA MET A 1 9.34 34.18 -22.33
C MET A 1 9.07 32.70 -22.54
N VAL A 2 10.06 31.91 -22.97
CA VAL A 2 9.90 30.47 -23.19
C VAL A 2 10.09 29.78 -21.84
N ALA A 3 9.08 29.06 -21.36
CA ALA A 3 9.21 28.26 -20.16
C ALA A 3 10.26 27.18 -20.40
N GLN A 4 11.36 27.22 -19.65
CA GLN A 4 12.42 26.23 -19.72
C GLN A 4 11.88 24.94 -19.09
N THR A 5 11.62 23.93 -19.92
CA THR A 5 11.12 22.63 -19.45
C THR A 5 12.26 21.91 -18.72
N MET A 6 12.21 21.91 -17.40
CA MET A 6 13.22 21.24 -16.58
C MET A 6 12.86 19.76 -16.42
N GLU A 7 13.81 18.88 -16.75
CA GLU A 7 13.67 17.43 -16.57
C GLU A 7 13.54 17.09 -15.07
N ARG A 8 12.58 16.21 -14.73
CA ARG A 8 12.30 15.83 -13.34
C ARG A 8 13.03 14.53 -13.01
N THR A 9 13.52 14.40 -11.78
CA THR A 9 14.00 13.11 -11.28
C THR A 9 12.83 12.19 -10.98
N ARG A 10 12.91 10.93 -11.44
CA ARG A 10 11.90 9.91 -11.16
C ARG A 10 11.92 9.53 -9.67
N CYS A 11 10.75 9.60 -9.02
CA CYS A 11 10.58 9.06 -7.68
C CYS A 11 10.53 7.52 -7.72
N GLU A 12 11.32 6.87 -6.88
CA GLU A 12 11.27 5.42 -6.73
C GLU A 12 10.34 5.01 -5.59
N ILE A 13 9.45 4.06 -5.87
CA ILE A 13 8.48 3.54 -4.91
C ILE A 13 9.02 2.25 -4.32
N TRP A 14 9.03 2.17 -3.00
CA TRP A 14 9.52 1.02 -2.24
C TRP A 14 8.38 0.39 -1.44
N THR A 15 8.36 -0.94 -1.37
CA THR A 15 7.36 -1.69 -0.60
C THR A 15 8.00 -2.85 0.15
N ARG A 16 7.36 -3.31 1.22
CA ARG A 16 7.79 -4.52 1.93
C ARG A 16 7.47 -5.78 1.12
N VAL A 17 8.47 -6.67 1.03
CA VAL A 17 8.38 -8.03 0.49
C VAL A 17 8.98 -8.96 1.54
N MET A 18 8.17 -9.86 2.11
CA MET A 18 8.62 -10.86 3.08
C MET A 18 9.53 -10.31 4.22
N GLY A 19 9.29 -9.07 4.66
CA GLY A 19 10.02 -8.46 5.78
C GLY A 19 11.08 -7.42 5.42
N TYR A 20 11.55 -7.32 4.16
CA TYR A 20 12.51 -6.30 3.74
C TYR A 20 11.91 -5.32 2.71
N HIS A 21 12.52 -4.14 2.56
CA HIS A 21 12.10 -3.15 1.57
C HIS A 21 12.73 -3.45 0.21
N ARG A 22 11.91 -3.49 -0.82
CA ARG A 22 12.33 -3.73 -2.20
C ARG A 22 11.70 -2.67 -3.12
N PRO A 23 12.43 -2.13 -4.10
CA PRO A 23 11.85 -1.15 -5.02
C PRO A 23 10.89 -1.85 -5.98
N VAL A 24 9.73 -1.23 -6.21
CA VAL A 24 8.68 -1.77 -7.10
C VAL A 24 9.16 -1.86 -8.55
N SER A 25 10.09 -0.99 -8.95
CA SER A 25 10.77 -1.01 -10.26
C SER A 25 11.43 -2.36 -10.58
N HIS A 26 11.89 -3.10 -9.56
CA HIS A 26 12.59 -4.38 -9.72
C HIS A 26 11.65 -5.59 -9.82
N PHE A 27 10.32 -5.38 -9.87
CA PHE A 27 9.36 -6.48 -9.82
C PHE A 27 9.26 -7.16 -11.19
N ASN A 28 9.34 -8.49 -11.22
CA ASN A 28 8.98 -9.27 -12.40
C ASN A 28 7.45 -9.35 -12.56
N THR A 29 6.96 -9.89 -13.67
CA THR A 29 5.52 -9.94 -13.97
C THR A 29 4.71 -10.64 -12.88
N GLY A 30 5.21 -11.75 -12.34
CA GLY A 30 4.55 -12.46 -11.24
C GLY A 30 4.45 -11.63 -9.96
N LYS A 31 5.52 -10.94 -9.56
CA LYS A 31 5.50 -10.05 -8.38
C LYS A 31 4.64 -8.82 -8.58
N LYS A 32 4.54 -8.29 -9.80
CA LYS A 32 3.57 -7.22 -10.13
C LYS A 32 2.14 -7.72 -9.91
N ALA A 33 1.78 -8.89 -10.46
CA ALA A 33 0.44 -9.47 -10.30
C ALA A 33 0.10 -9.74 -8.82
N GLU A 34 1.04 -10.30 -8.04
CA GLU A 34 0.89 -10.47 -6.59
C GLU A 34 0.65 -9.12 -5.89
N HIS A 35 1.47 -8.10 -6.21
CA HIS A 35 1.37 -6.77 -5.60
C HIS A 35 0.02 -6.10 -5.86
N PHE A 36 -0.48 -6.15 -7.09
CA PHE A 36 -1.79 -5.60 -7.45
C PHE A 36 -2.97 -6.37 -6.82
N SER A 37 -2.77 -7.64 -6.48
CA SER A 37 -3.79 -8.47 -5.82
C SER A 37 -3.86 -8.25 -4.30
N ARG A 38 -2.95 -7.45 -3.71
CA ARG A 38 -2.94 -7.19 -2.27
C ARG A 38 -4.16 -6.35 -1.88
N LYS A 39 -4.87 -6.81 -0.85
CA LYS A 39 -5.96 -6.04 -0.23
C LYS A 39 -5.36 -5.10 0.81
N HIS A 40 -5.66 -3.81 0.68
CA HIS A 40 -5.28 -2.80 1.65
C HIS A 40 -6.32 -2.69 2.75
N PHE A 41 -5.86 -2.49 3.98
CA PHE A 41 -6.74 -2.14 5.08
C PHE A 41 -7.45 -0.82 4.76
N THR A 42 -8.75 -0.77 5.00
CA THR A 42 -9.57 0.43 4.88
C THR A 42 -10.18 0.69 6.24
N GLU A 43 -9.81 1.81 6.86
CA GLU A 43 -10.18 2.14 8.24
C GLU A 43 -11.70 2.10 8.48
N CYS A 44 -12.49 2.63 7.54
CA CYS A 44 -13.95 2.66 7.65
C CYS A 44 -14.66 1.34 7.28
N ALA A 45 -13.94 0.33 6.77
CA ALA A 45 -14.51 -0.97 6.40
C ALA A 45 -14.18 -2.07 7.41
N ALA A 46 -13.20 -1.83 8.28
CA ALA A 46 -12.98 -2.66 9.44
C ALA A 46 -14.02 -2.27 10.49
N ASP A 47 -15.14 -3.01 10.52
CA ASP A 47 -16.22 -2.90 11.48
C ASP A 47 -15.76 -3.33 12.89
N ASN A 48 -14.71 -2.66 13.38
CA ASN A 48 -14.26 -2.79 14.77
C ASN A 48 -15.36 -2.30 15.71
N SER A 49 -16.30 -1.47 15.26
CA SER A 49 -17.51 -1.09 16.00
C SER A 49 -18.32 -2.31 16.40
N HIS A 50 -18.75 -3.15 15.44
CA HIS A 50 -19.55 -4.32 15.73
C HIS A 50 -18.78 -5.36 16.57
N PHE A 51 -17.48 -5.52 16.32
CA PHE A 51 -16.64 -6.38 17.17
C PHE A 51 -16.57 -5.86 18.61
N CYS A 52 -16.28 -4.57 18.80
CA CYS A 52 -16.21 -3.97 20.14
C CYS A 52 -17.57 -4.00 20.84
N GLU A 53 -18.68 -3.74 20.15
CA GLU A 53 -20.04 -3.82 20.69
C GLU A 53 -20.40 -5.24 21.14
N GLN A 54 -20.12 -6.24 20.30
CA GLN A 54 -20.44 -7.65 20.59
C GLN A 54 -19.70 -8.20 21.83
N TYR A 55 -18.49 -7.69 22.11
CA TYR A 55 -17.64 -8.18 23.20
C TYR A 55 -17.48 -7.18 24.37
N ALA A 56 -18.13 -6.02 24.32
CA ALA A 56 -18.07 -5.00 25.38
C ALA A 56 -18.74 -5.47 26.69
N GLU A 57 -19.69 -6.42 26.64
CA GLU A 57 -20.48 -6.85 27.80
C GLU A 57 -19.92 -8.08 28.54
N ILE A 58 -18.69 -8.54 28.23
CA ILE A 58 -18.00 -9.54 29.05
C ILE A 58 -17.20 -8.83 30.15
N ASN A 59 -17.89 -8.26 31.13
CA ASN A 59 -17.42 -8.00 32.50
C ASN A 59 -18.61 -7.97 33.45
#